data_AF-A0A127T2E1-F1
#
_entry.id   AF-A0A127T2E1-F1
#
_cell.length_a   1.000
_cell.length_b   1.000
_cell.length_c   1.000
_cell.angle_alpha   90.00
_cell.angle_beta   90.00
_cell.angle_gamma   90.00
#
_symmetry.space_group_name_H-M   'P 1'
#
loop_
_entity.id
_entity.type
_entity.pdbx_description
1 polymer ?
#
loop_
_entity_poly.entity_id
_entity_poly.type
_entity_poly.pdbx_seq_one_letter_code
_entity_poly.pdbx_strand_id
1 'polypeptide(L)' 'ENNWNITTNKYGRLFKKYLTQEMWTKTENTFSGSNIKENWTALFSMADLVSEIGTELSNKLGYKYPDKLEKDVRK' A
#
# COMPACT_ATOMS: atom_id res chain seq x y z
N GLU A 1 14.89 1.53 7.69
CA GLU A 1 13.95 2.16 8.65
C GLU A 1 14.53 3.49 9.13
N ASN A 2 13.70 4.53 9.26
CA ASN A 2 14.15 5.90 9.59
C ASN A 2 13.71 6.35 11.00
N ASN A 3 13.35 5.42 11.89
CA ASN A 3 12.90 5.68 13.27
C ASN A 3 11.83 6.77 13.38
N TRP A 4 10.89 6.84 12.42
CA TRP A 4 9.82 7.86 12.36
C TRP A 4 10.31 9.33 12.28
N ASN A 5 11.58 9.56 11.98
CA ASN A 5 12.21 10.88 11.97
C ASN A 5 12.23 11.55 10.59
N ILE A 6 11.39 11.10 9.66
CA ILE A 6 11.30 11.66 8.31
C ILE A 6 9.86 12.04 8.00
N THR A 7 9.69 13.04 7.13
CA THR A 7 8.40 13.42 6.57
C THR A 7 8.25 12.86 5.16
N THR A 8 7.03 12.46 4.81
CA THR A 8 6.64 12.08 3.44
C THR A 8 6.26 13.31 2.60
N ASN A 9 6.16 14.48 3.26
CA ASN A 9 5.73 15.76 2.72
C ASN A 9 4.30 15.70 2.14
N LYS A 10 3.77 16.83 1.65
CA LYS A 10 2.39 16.95 1.16
C LYS A 10 2.12 15.91 0.07
N TYR A 11 0.99 15.19 0.20
CA TYR A 11 0.54 14.14 -0.73
C TYR A 11 1.57 13.06 -1.05
N GLY A 12 2.48 12.76 -0.11
CA GLY A 12 3.48 11.72 -0.33
C GLY A 12 4.56 12.11 -1.35
N ARG A 13 4.83 13.40 -1.55
CA ARG A 13 5.86 13.92 -2.48
C ARG A 13 7.22 13.23 -2.33
N LEU A 14 7.58 12.74 -1.14
CA LEU A 14 8.84 12.05 -0.89
C LEU A 14 8.74 10.51 -0.87
N PHE A 15 7.60 9.90 -1.20
CA PHE A 15 7.49 8.44 -1.26
C PHE A 15 8.51 7.81 -2.20
N LYS A 16 8.65 8.34 -3.42
CA LYS A 16 9.65 7.83 -4.39
C LYS A 16 11.11 7.90 -3.87
N LYS A 17 11.40 8.78 -2.92
CA LYS A 17 12.73 8.87 -2.29
C LYS A 17 12.97 7.75 -1.26
N TYR A 18 11.91 7.32 -0.58
CA TYR A 18 12.02 6.43 0.59
C TYR A 18 11.56 5.00 0.33
N LEU A 19 10.67 4.79 -0.63
CA LEU A 19 10.23 3.47 -1.04
C LEU A 19 11.29 2.80 -1.91
N THR A 20 11.38 1.48 -1.82
CA THR A 20 12.13 0.69 -2.80
C THR A 20 11.50 0.85 -4.19
N GLN A 21 12.26 0.57 -5.24
CA GLN A 21 11.73 0.64 -6.60
C GLN A 21 10.51 -0.26 -6.79
N GLU A 22 10.53 -1.46 -6.21
CA GLU A 22 9.40 -2.39 -6.26
C GLU A 22 8.15 -1.81 -5.56
N MET A 23 8.31 -1.28 -4.35
CA MET A 23 7.20 -0.73 -3.57
C MET A 23 6.64 0.55 -4.21
N TRP A 24 7.52 1.35 -4.84
CA TRP A 24 7.11 2.51 -5.62
C TRP A 24 6.25 2.09 -6.82
N THR A 25 6.67 1.07 -7.58
CA THR A 25 5.88 0.52 -8.69
C THR A 25 4.51 0.01 -8.22
N LYS A 26 4.44 -0.72 -7.10
CA LYS A 26 3.15 -1.16 -6.53
C LYS A 26 2.26 0.03 -6.14
N THR A 27 2.86 1.09 -5.60
CA THR A 27 2.14 2.34 -5.26
C THR A 27 1.60 3.04 -6.51
N GLU A 28 2.39 3.12 -7.59
CA GLU A 28 1.95 3.71 -8.85
C GLU A 28 0.76 2.95 -9.46
N ASN A 29 0.73 1.62 -9.33
CA ASN A 29 -0.36 0.78 -9.82
C ASN A 29 -1.70 1.02 -9.09
N THR A 30 -1.70 1.73 -7.96
CA THR A 30 -2.94 2.09 -7.24
C THR A 30 -3.66 3.29 -7.85
N PHE A 31 -3.06 3.96 -8.83
CA PHE A 31 -3.69 5.05 -9.57
C PHE A 31 -4.32 4.50 -10.85
N SER A 32 -5.57 4.89 -11.12
CA SER A 32 -6.27 4.56 -12.35
C SER A 32 -6.13 5.68 -13.39
N GLY A 33 -6.16 5.29 -14.67
CA GLY A 33 -6.43 6.23 -15.75
C GLY A 33 -7.93 6.41 -15.97
N SER A 34 -8.29 6.89 -17.16
CA SER A 34 -9.68 7.24 -17.48
C SER A 34 -10.59 6.04 -17.75
N ASN A 35 -10.02 4.84 -17.93
CA ASN A 35 -10.78 3.64 -18.27
C ASN A 35 -11.39 2.99 -17.02
N ILE A 36 -12.66 2.56 -17.10
CA ILE A 36 -13.33 1.86 -16.00
C ILE A 36 -12.62 0.55 -15.59
N LYS A 37 -12.00 -0.16 -16.54
CA LYS A 37 -11.22 -1.37 -16.22
C LYS A 37 -9.99 -1.04 -15.39
N GLU A 38 -9.35 0.09 -15.66
CA GLU A 38 -8.19 0.56 -14.90
C GLU A 38 -8.58 0.94 -13.46
N ASN A 39 -9.80 1.43 -13.22
CA ASN A 39 -10.30 1.65 -11.86
C ASN A 39 -10.35 0.36 -11.03
N TRP A 40 -10.83 -0.74 -11.62
CA TRP A 40 -10.84 -2.04 -10.94
C TRP A 40 -9.43 -2.55 -10.69
N THR A 41 -8.53 -2.45 -11.67
CA THR A 41 -7.12 -2.82 -11.50
C THR A 41 -6.47 -2.02 -10.37
N ALA A 42 -6.70 -0.70 -10.32
CA ALA A 42 -6.17 0.17 -9.29
C ALA A 42 -6.72 -0.16 -7.91
N LEU A 43 -8.02 -0.48 -7.80
CA LEU A 43 -8.65 -0.91 -6.56
C LEU A 43 -8.02 -2.20 -6.02
N PHE A 44 -7.86 -3.22 -6.86
CA PHE A 44 -7.22 -4.47 -6.44
C PHE A 44 -5.74 -4.27 -6.08
N SER A 45 -5.02 -3.46 -6.86
CA SER A 45 -3.63 -3.09 -6.57
C SER A 45 -3.50 -2.38 -5.21
N MET A 46 -4.45 -1.51 -4.88
CA MET A 46 -4.50 -0.85 -3.56
C MET A 46 -4.72 -1.86 -2.44
N ALA A 47 -5.66 -2.80 -2.62
CA ALA A 47 -5.93 -3.84 -1.62
C ALA A 47 -4.67 -4.70 -1.39
N ASP A 48 -3.99 -5.11 -2.46
CA ASP A 48 -2.76 -5.93 -2.38
C ASP A 48 -1.63 -5.17 -1.66
N LEU A 49 -1.44 -3.89 -2.00
CA LEU A 49 -0.45 -3.04 -1.35
C LEU A 49 -0.72 -2.87 0.15
N VAL A 50 -1.97 -2.63 0.53
CA VAL A 50 -2.36 -2.49 1.95
C VAL A 50 -2.19 -3.81 2.70
N SER A 51 -2.49 -4.94 2.06
CA SER A 51 -2.29 -6.27 2.65
C SER A 51 -0.82 -6.54 2.97
N GLU A 52 0.06 -6.29 2.00
CA GLU A 52 1.50 -6.50 2.13
C GLU A 52 2.09 -5.63 3.25
N ILE A 53 1.88 -4.30 3.16
CA ILE A 53 2.44 -3.36 4.14
C ILE A 53 1.79 -3.54 5.51
N GLY A 54 0.47 -3.76 5.55
CA GLY A 54 -0.28 -3.94 6.79
C GLY A 54 0.13 -5.20 7.55
N THR A 55 0.35 -6.30 6.83
CA THR A 55 0.83 -7.56 7.41
C THR A 55 2.25 -7.38 7.97
N GLU A 56 3.18 -6.82 7.19
CA GLU A 56 4.55 -6.58 7.64
C GLU A 56 4.59 -5.64 8.86
N LEU A 57 3.84 -4.54 8.81
CA LEU A 57 3.77 -3.55 9.88
C LEU A 57 3.19 -4.15 11.17
N SER A 58 2.12 -4.94 11.07
CA SER A 58 1.50 -5.59 12.22
C SER A 58 2.48 -6.54 12.93
N ASN A 59 3.23 -7.33 12.15
CA ASN A 59 4.24 -8.25 12.67
C ASN A 59 5.36 -7.48 13.39
N LYS A 60 5.84 -6.38 12.81
CA LYS A 60 6.90 -5.55 13.41
C LYS A 60 6.45 -4.86 14.70
N LEU A 61 5.18 -4.48 14.80
CA LEU A 61 4.64 -3.76 15.96
C LEU A 61 3.97 -4.68 17.00
N GLY A 62 3.91 -5.99 16.75
CA GLY A 62 3.24 -6.95 17.65
C GLY A 62 1.71 -6.86 17.64
N TYR A 63 1.11 -6.32 16.58
CA TYR A 63 -0.33 -6.30 16.36
C TYR A 63 -0.79 -7.45 15.47
N LYS A 64 -2.08 -7.79 15.54
CA LYS A 64 -2.70 -8.76 14.65
C LYS A 64 -3.29 -8.06 13.43
N TYR A 65 -2.82 -8.42 12.23
CA TYR A 65 -3.46 -8.01 10.99
C TYR A 65 -4.82 -8.70 10.81
N PRO A 66 -5.89 -8.00 10.36
CA PRO A 66 -7.24 -8.56 10.23
C PRO A 66 -7.41 -9.41 8.96
N ASP A 67 -6.60 -10.46 8.80
CA ASP A 67 -6.54 -11.32 7.60
C ASP A 67 -7.89 -11.96 7.25
N LYS A 68 -8.70 -12.32 8.26
CA LYS A 68 -10.04 -12.87 8.05
C LYS A 68 -10.96 -11.85 7.36
N LEU A 69 -10.98 -10.61 7.87
CA LEU A 69 -11.82 -9.55 7.31
C LEU A 69 -11.42 -9.26 5.87
N GLU A 70 -10.12 -9.17 5.60
CA GLU A 70 -9.63 -8.97 4.24
C GLU A 70 -10.09 -10.09 3.30
N LYS A 71 -9.93 -11.36 3.70
CA LYS A 71 -10.38 -12.51 2.92
C LYS A 71 -11.89 -12.50 2.68
N ASP A 72 -12.68 -12.05 3.65
CA ASP A 72 -14.13 -12.01 3.53
C ASP A 72 -14.62 -10.88 2.60
N VAL A 73 -13.91 -9.75 2.53
CA VAL A 73 -14.23 -8.64 1.61
C VAL A 73 -13.75 -8.90 0.17
N ARG A 74 -12.70 -9.73 0.00
CA ARG A 74 -12.14 -10.06 -1.32
C ARG A 74 -12.85 -11.20 -2.06
N LYS A 75 -13.78 -11.90 -1.41
CA LYS A 75 -14.61 -12.94 -2.03
C LYS A 75 -15.72 -12.33 -2.86
#